data_AF-A0A7C2EKX7-F1
#
_entry.id   AF-A0A7C2EKX7-F1
#
_cell.length_a   1.000
_cell.length_b   1.000
_cell.length_c   1.000
_cell.angle_alpha   90.00
_cell.angle_beta   90.00
_cell.angle_gamma   90.00
#
_symmetry.space_group_name_H-M   'P 1'
#
loop_
_entity.id
_entity.type
_entity.pdbx_description
1 polymer ?
#
loop_
_entity_poly.entity_id
_entity_poly.type
_entity_poly.pdbx_seq_one_letter_code
_entity_poly.pdbx_strand_id
1 'polypeptide(L)'
;MLCIQGFPAPYRKVLIRAVAIVRQRLARPPGPISRDLLEDLRAIVSGSRPKVDLVYGGQTDACRMSYGRSAGYRIMLCRKAFQERREAVVLFHEMVHVASGWELDAEAFENAWFTRAEGARQPTRADWETFKDDGYRGWWVQMDPRTRRVTDYADRPLLTFPPRPRTR
;
A
#
# COMPACT_ATOMS: atom_id res chain seq x y z
N MET A 1 -5.00 2.73 17.89
CA MET A 1 -5.42 3.62 16.79
C MET A 1 -4.19 4.14 16.04
N LEU A 2 -4.29 4.45 14.73
CA LEU A 2 -3.26 5.22 14.00
C LEU A 2 -3.07 6.61 14.64
N CYS A 3 -1.83 6.98 14.94
CA CYS A 3 -1.49 8.26 15.58
C CYS A 3 -1.29 9.35 14.53
N ILE A 4 -2.35 10.11 14.21
CA ILE A 4 -2.31 11.17 13.20
C ILE A 4 -1.64 12.44 13.76
N GLN A 5 -0.53 12.86 13.16
CA GLN A 5 0.27 14.01 13.61
C GLN A 5 0.63 14.96 12.46
N GLY A 6 0.68 16.27 12.73
CA GLY A 6 1.21 17.27 11.80
C GLY A 6 0.37 17.58 10.55
N PHE A 7 -0.82 16.98 10.40
CA PHE A 7 -1.70 17.27 9.26
C PHE A 7 -2.51 18.56 9.46
N PRO A 8 -2.50 19.48 8.46
CA PRO A 8 -3.47 20.56 8.37
C PRO A 8 -4.92 20.05 8.47
N ALA A 9 -5.82 20.85 9.05
CA ALA A 9 -7.20 20.45 9.31
C ALA A 9 -7.95 19.88 8.07
N PRO A 10 -7.81 20.43 6.85
CA PRO A 10 -8.44 19.84 5.66
C PRO A 10 -7.94 18.43 5.35
N TYR A 11 -6.63 18.19 5.47
CA TYR A 11 -6.04 16.87 5.21
C TYR A 11 -6.38 15.87 6.30
N ARG A 12 -6.51 16.31 7.56
CA ARG A 12 -6.93 15.45 8.65
C ARG A 12 -8.31 14.84 8.41
N LYS A 13 -9.27 15.62 7.89
CA LYS A 13 -10.61 15.12 7.53
C LYS A 13 -10.55 14.07 6.42
N VAL A 14 -9.78 14.35 5.36
CA VAL A 14 -9.56 13.41 4.24
C VAL A 14 -8.92 12.11 4.73
N LEU A 15 -7.96 12.21 5.64
CA LEU A 15 -7.27 11.06 6.21
C LEU A 15 -8.16 10.18 7.09
N ILE A 16 -9.06 10.79 7.89
CA ILE A 16 -10.05 10.04 8.66
C ILE A 16 -10.94 9.21 7.72
N ARG A 17 -11.36 9.79 6.59
CA ARG A 17 -12.12 9.07 5.55
C ARG A 17 -11.29 7.95 4.93
N ALA A 18 -10.02 8.20 4.63
CA ALA A 18 -9.09 7.19 4.11
C ALA A 18 -8.98 5.97 5.04
N VAL A 19 -8.77 6.21 6.33
CA VAL A 19 -8.73 5.16 7.37
C VAL A 19 -10.06 4.41 7.42
N ALA A 20 -11.20 5.09 7.31
CA ALA A 20 -12.51 4.44 7.29
C ALA A 20 -12.70 3.52 6.08
N ILE A 21 -12.24 3.92 4.90
CA ILE A 21 -12.26 3.08 3.69
C ILE A 21 -11.42 1.82 3.90
N VAL A 22 -10.20 1.97 4.43
CA VAL A 22 -9.32 0.83 4.73
C VAL A 22 -9.96 -0.10 5.77
N ARG A 23 -10.55 0.44 6.85
CA ARG A 23 -11.30 -0.35 7.85
C ARG A 23 -12.41 -1.18 7.22
N GLN A 24 -13.21 -0.58 6.36
CA GLN A 24 -14.32 -1.25 5.70
C GLN A 24 -13.83 -2.42 4.84
N ARG A 25 -12.74 -2.21 4.08
CA ARG A 25 -12.13 -3.25 3.24
C ARG A 25 -11.47 -4.35 4.07
N LEU A 26 -10.86 -4.03 5.22
CA LEU A 26 -10.33 -5.06 6.14
C LEU A 26 -11.45 -5.87 6.82
N ALA A 27 -12.63 -5.30 7.02
CA ALA A 27 -13.79 -6.04 7.51
C ALA A 27 -14.37 -6.99 6.45
N ARG A 28 -14.36 -6.56 5.18
CA ARG A 28 -14.80 -7.35 4.03
C ARG A 28 -13.78 -7.27 2.89
N PRO A 29 -12.74 -8.12 2.90
CA PRO A 29 -11.69 -8.12 1.89
C PRO A 29 -12.26 -8.25 0.47
N PRO A 30 -11.86 -7.40 -0.49
CA PRO A 30 -12.28 -7.49 -1.89
C PRO A 30 -11.76 -8.73 -2.62
N GLY A 31 -10.71 -9.37 -2.10
CA GLY A 31 -10.06 -10.53 -2.70
C GLY A 31 -9.28 -11.34 -1.67
N PRO A 32 -8.57 -12.39 -2.12
CA PRO A 32 -7.75 -13.23 -1.25
C PRO A 32 -6.70 -12.42 -0.47
N ILE A 33 -6.45 -12.82 0.77
CA ILE A 33 -5.41 -12.28 1.64
C ILE A 33 -5.02 -13.36 2.65
N SER A 34 -3.75 -13.38 3.08
CA SER A 34 -3.30 -14.26 4.15
C SER A 34 -3.97 -13.87 5.47
N ARG A 35 -4.15 -14.84 6.35
CA ARG A 35 -4.72 -14.58 7.68
C ARG A 35 -3.81 -13.64 8.48
N ASP A 36 -2.51 -13.91 8.46
CA ASP A 36 -1.52 -13.16 9.24
C ASP A 36 -1.45 -11.70 8.80
N LEU A 37 -1.40 -11.42 7.49
CA LEU A 37 -1.43 -10.04 6.98
C LEU A 37 -2.74 -9.35 7.37
N LEU A 38 -3.88 -10.03 7.26
CA LEU A 38 -5.16 -9.45 7.61
C LEU A 38 -5.24 -9.09 9.10
N GLU A 39 -4.72 -9.97 9.98
CA GLU A 39 -4.63 -9.73 11.41
C GLU A 39 -3.71 -8.54 11.74
N ASP A 40 -2.54 -8.46 11.12
CA ASP A 40 -1.60 -7.35 11.31
C ASP A 40 -2.17 -6.01 10.83
N LEU A 41 -2.77 -5.96 9.64
CA LEU A 41 -3.40 -4.75 9.12
C LEU A 41 -4.56 -4.29 10.02
N ARG A 42 -5.37 -5.23 10.53
CA ARG A 42 -6.43 -4.92 11.50
C ARG A 42 -5.85 -4.38 12.81
N ALA A 43 -4.77 -4.98 13.30
CA ALA A 43 -4.09 -4.57 14.53
C ALA A 43 -3.48 -3.17 14.42
N ILE A 44 -2.91 -2.80 13.25
CA ILE A 44 -2.42 -1.44 12.95
C ILE A 44 -3.58 -0.42 13.02
N VAL A 45 -4.72 -0.75 12.41
CA VAL A 45 -5.84 0.18 12.24
C VAL A 45 -6.69 0.34 13.50
N SER A 46 -6.88 -0.74 14.28
CA SER A 46 -7.39 -0.65 15.65
C SER A 46 -6.35 0.03 16.55
N GLY A 47 -5.07 -0.02 16.13
CA GLY A 47 -3.83 0.23 16.86
C GLY A 47 -3.85 -0.39 18.23
N SER A 48 -4.12 -1.70 18.23
CA SER A 48 -3.82 -2.60 19.33
C SER A 48 -2.31 -2.63 19.52
N ARG A 49 -1.55 -3.10 18.53
CA ARG A 49 -0.09 -2.94 18.30
C ARG A 49 0.23 -3.31 16.83
N PRO A 50 1.32 -2.80 16.25
CA PRO A 50 2.17 -1.70 16.74
C PRO A 50 1.42 -0.37 16.75
N LYS A 51 1.91 0.60 17.53
CA LYS A 51 1.45 1.99 17.41
C LYS A 51 2.11 2.58 16.19
N VAL A 52 1.31 2.93 15.19
CA VAL A 52 1.81 3.47 13.93
C VAL A 52 1.55 4.97 13.87
N ASP A 53 2.62 5.75 13.73
CA ASP A 53 2.57 7.19 13.53
C ASP A 53 2.22 7.49 12.07
N LEU A 54 1.16 8.24 11.85
CA LEU A 54 0.79 8.76 10.54
C LEU A 54 1.13 10.24 10.52
N VAL A 55 2.14 10.63 9.76
CA VAL A 55 2.72 11.98 9.76
C VAL A 55 2.58 12.65 8.41
N TYR A 56 2.40 13.97 8.43
CA TYR A 56 2.37 14.76 7.20
C TYR A 56 3.80 15.04 6.70
N GLY A 57 4.12 14.58 5.48
CA GLY A 57 5.44 14.76 4.88
C GLY A 57 5.71 16.14 4.28
N GLY A 58 4.68 17.00 4.17
CA GLY A 58 4.83 18.36 3.67
C GLY A 58 5.41 18.45 2.25
N GLN A 59 6.37 19.36 2.07
CA GLN A 59 7.17 19.58 0.86
C GLN A 59 8.63 19.15 1.03
N THR A 60 8.90 18.19 1.92
CA THR A 60 10.26 17.64 2.08
C THR A 60 10.78 17.05 0.76
N ASP A 61 12.10 16.95 0.61
CA ASP A 61 12.70 16.37 -0.60
C ASP A 61 12.24 14.93 -0.86
N ALA A 62 11.99 14.16 0.21
CA ALA A 62 11.40 12.82 0.14
C ALA A 62 10.00 12.82 -0.52
N CYS A 63 9.24 13.92 -0.37
CA CYS A 63 7.91 14.10 -0.93
C CYS A 63 7.87 14.73 -2.33
N ARG A 64 9.03 15.08 -2.92
CA ARG A 64 9.07 15.58 -4.31
C ARG A 64 8.65 14.51 -5.32
N MET A 65 9.04 13.26 -5.07
CA MET A 65 8.79 12.14 -5.99
C MET A 65 7.83 11.09 -5.43
N SER A 66 7.57 11.08 -4.11
CA SER A 66 6.75 10.05 -3.47
C SER A 66 5.33 10.51 -3.11
N TYR A 67 4.42 9.53 -3.01
CA TYR A 67 3.07 9.73 -2.48
C TYR A 67 3.00 9.42 -0.98
N GLY A 68 3.73 8.40 -0.56
CA GLY A 68 3.93 8.02 0.84
C GLY A 68 5.31 7.40 1.02
N ARG A 69 5.72 7.19 2.26
CA ARG A 69 6.84 6.33 2.64
C ARG A 69 6.58 5.76 4.02
N SER A 70 7.13 4.59 4.30
CA SER A 70 7.17 4.00 5.63
C SER A 70 8.60 3.74 6.08
N ALA A 71 8.84 3.86 7.38
CA ALA A 71 10.10 3.51 8.03
C ALA A 71 9.81 3.07 9.47
N GLY A 72 10.01 1.78 9.76
CA GLY A 72 9.54 1.18 11.01
C GLY A 72 8.03 1.38 11.18
N TYR A 73 7.60 1.84 12.35
CA TYR A 73 6.17 2.09 12.65
C TYR A 73 5.73 3.52 12.33
N ARG A 74 6.32 4.16 11.32
CA ARG A 74 5.93 5.50 10.86
C ARG A 74 5.57 5.47 9.39
N ILE A 75 4.40 6.00 9.07
CA ILE A 75 3.91 6.23 7.71
C ILE A 75 3.88 7.75 7.48
N MET A 76 4.65 8.22 6.51
CA MET A 76 4.64 9.59 6.02
C MET A 76 3.76 9.67 4.78
N LEU A 77 2.71 10.50 4.80
CA LEU A 77 1.94 10.82 3.59
C LEU A 77 2.33 12.19 3.04
N CYS A 78 2.67 12.22 1.76
CA CYS A 78 3.10 13.42 1.06
C CYS A 78 1.90 14.20 0.51
N ARG A 79 2.07 15.52 0.33
CA ARG A 79 1.02 16.41 -0.22
C ARG A 79 0.44 15.89 -1.54
N LYS A 80 1.27 15.28 -2.38
CA LYS A 80 0.91 14.72 -3.69
C LYS A 80 -0.20 13.67 -3.60
N ALA A 81 -0.21 12.83 -2.55
CA ALA A 81 -1.28 11.85 -2.32
C ALA A 81 -2.65 12.52 -2.13
N PHE A 82 -2.70 13.68 -1.47
CA PHE A 82 -3.94 14.43 -1.28
C PHE A 82 -4.37 15.16 -2.56
N GLN A 83 -3.42 15.74 -3.31
CA GLN A 83 -3.70 16.45 -4.56
C GLN A 83 -4.26 15.50 -5.63
N GLU A 84 -3.76 14.28 -5.67
CA GLU A 84 -4.18 13.26 -6.64
C GLU A 84 -5.23 12.28 -6.08
N ARG A 85 -5.73 12.51 -4.85
CA ARG A 85 -6.76 11.69 -4.19
C ARG A 85 -6.39 10.19 -4.14
N ARG A 86 -5.16 9.90 -3.69
CA ARG A 86 -4.58 8.55 -3.50
C ARG A 86 -4.29 8.21 -2.04
N GLU A 87 -4.65 9.09 -1.12
CA GLU A 87 -4.55 8.93 0.34
C GLU A 87 -4.90 7.53 0.90
N ALA A 88 -6.02 6.91 0.49
CA ALA A 88 -6.48 5.64 1.04
C ALA A 88 -5.67 4.47 0.51
N VAL A 89 -5.35 4.53 -0.78
CA VAL A 89 -4.54 3.56 -1.50
C VAL A 89 -3.11 3.58 -0.96
N VAL A 90 -2.50 4.76 -0.90
CA VAL A 90 -1.13 4.95 -0.40
C VAL A 90 -1.06 4.59 1.08
N LEU A 91 -2.05 4.97 1.90
CA LEU A 91 -2.08 4.52 3.29
C LEU A 91 -2.09 3.00 3.40
N PHE A 92 -2.92 2.31 2.60
CA PHE A 92 -2.98 0.86 2.61
C PHE A 92 -1.67 0.22 2.15
N HIS A 93 -1.08 0.71 1.06
CA HIS A 93 0.22 0.29 0.56
C HIS A 93 1.30 0.38 1.65
N GLU A 94 1.43 1.54 2.30
CA GLU A 94 2.41 1.73 3.37
C GLU A 94 2.11 0.89 4.61
N MET A 95 0.84 0.59 4.89
CA MET A 95 0.50 -0.33 5.97
C MET A 95 0.94 -1.76 5.68
N VAL A 96 0.93 -2.21 4.42
CA VAL A 96 1.45 -3.53 4.03
C VAL A 96 2.95 -3.60 4.35
N HIS A 97 3.72 -2.55 4.06
CA HIS A 97 5.12 -2.48 4.47
C HIS A 97 5.32 -2.48 5.97
N VAL A 98 4.50 -1.73 6.72
CA VAL A 98 4.55 -1.75 8.20
C VAL A 98 4.22 -3.13 8.76
N ALA A 99 3.39 -3.91 8.07
CA ALA A 99 3.09 -5.30 8.38
C ALA A 99 4.21 -6.28 7.94
N SER A 100 5.39 -5.79 7.56
CA SER A 100 6.55 -6.55 7.05
C SER A 100 6.46 -6.99 5.59
N GLY A 101 5.52 -6.43 4.83
CA GLY A 101 5.38 -6.70 3.41
C GLY A 101 6.48 -6.09 2.56
N TRP A 102 6.83 -6.80 1.48
CA TRP A 102 7.75 -6.31 0.48
C TRP A 102 7.01 -5.49 -0.57
N GLU A 103 7.74 -4.86 -1.48
CA GLU A 103 7.19 -4.02 -2.56
C GLU A 103 6.16 -4.80 -3.39
N LEU A 104 6.45 -6.06 -3.73
CA LEU A 104 5.51 -6.87 -4.49
C LEU A 104 4.20 -7.12 -3.74
N ASP A 105 4.24 -7.32 -2.42
CA ASP A 105 3.03 -7.47 -1.62
C ASP A 105 2.20 -6.18 -1.64
N ALA A 106 2.85 -5.04 -1.38
CA ALA A 106 2.19 -3.74 -1.31
C ALA A 106 1.53 -3.39 -2.65
N GLU A 107 2.25 -3.53 -3.77
CA GLU A 107 1.75 -3.29 -5.12
C GLU A 107 0.62 -4.26 -5.52
N ALA A 108 0.77 -5.55 -5.18
CA ALA A 108 -0.23 -6.56 -5.50
C ALA A 108 -1.54 -6.31 -4.76
N PHE A 109 -1.48 -6.12 -3.44
CA PHE A 109 -2.68 -5.88 -2.65
C PHE A 109 -3.27 -4.50 -2.93
N GLU A 110 -2.48 -3.45 -3.18
CA GLU A 110 -2.97 -2.15 -3.67
C GLU A 110 -3.85 -2.35 -4.91
N ASN A 111 -3.33 -3.02 -5.94
CA ASN A 111 -4.01 -3.15 -7.23
C ASN A 111 -5.13 -4.22 -7.24
N ALA A 112 -5.09 -5.19 -6.31
CA ALA A 112 -6.18 -6.15 -6.13
C ALA A 112 -7.33 -5.53 -5.32
N TRP A 113 -7.04 -4.61 -4.41
CA TRP A 113 -8.06 -4.05 -3.54
C TRP A 113 -8.65 -2.79 -4.17
N PHE A 114 -7.83 -1.85 -4.65
CA PHE A 114 -8.30 -0.57 -5.13
C PHE A 114 -8.36 -0.51 -6.66
N THR A 115 -9.35 0.23 -7.17
CA THR A 115 -9.45 0.52 -8.60
C THR A 115 -8.58 1.72 -8.98
N ARG A 116 -8.30 1.89 -10.28
CA ARG A 116 -7.62 3.10 -10.78
C ARG A 116 -8.38 4.39 -10.47
N ALA A 117 -9.71 4.35 -10.45
CA ALA A 117 -10.55 5.51 -10.11
C ALA A 117 -10.43 5.89 -8.63
N GLU A 118 -10.08 4.93 -7.77
CA GLU A 118 -9.79 5.14 -6.35
C GLU A 118 -8.33 5.51 -6.10
N GLY A 119 -7.50 5.55 -7.15
CA GLY A 119 -6.10 5.95 -7.06
C GLY A 119 -5.08 4.81 -7.13
N ALA A 120 -5.49 3.55 -7.35
CA ALA A 120 -4.52 2.48 -7.59
C ALA A 120 -3.69 2.76 -8.83
N ARG A 121 -2.38 2.48 -8.76
CA ARG A 121 -1.49 2.59 -9.91
C ARG A 121 -0.78 1.29 -10.19
N GLN A 122 -0.54 1.09 -11.48
CA GLN A 122 0.26 -0.03 -11.92
C GLN A 122 1.72 0.15 -11.50
N PRO A 123 2.45 -0.97 -11.31
CA PRO A 123 3.85 -0.92 -10.95
C PRO A 123 4.66 -0.10 -11.95
N THR A 124 5.45 0.79 -11.40
CA THR A 124 6.43 1.60 -12.11
C THR A 124 7.63 0.75 -12.53
N ARG A 125 8.51 1.33 -13.36
CA ARG A 125 9.75 0.66 -13.76
C ARG A 125 10.64 0.29 -12.57
N ALA A 126 10.67 1.13 -11.53
CA ALA A 126 11.48 0.88 -10.35
C ALA A 126 10.96 -0.33 -9.59
N ASP A 127 9.64 -0.41 -9.40
CA ASP A 127 8.99 -1.53 -8.72
C ASP A 127 9.27 -2.85 -9.46
N TRP A 128 9.25 -2.85 -10.80
CA TRP A 128 9.65 -4.03 -11.59
C TRP A 128 11.10 -4.48 -11.37
N GLU A 129 12.03 -3.55 -11.12
CA GLU A 129 13.41 -3.94 -10.78
C GLU A 129 13.47 -4.50 -9.36
N THR A 130 12.80 -3.88 -8.38
CA THR A 130 12.67 -4.42 -7.02
C THR A 130 12.08 -5.83 -7.04
N PHE A 131 10.98 -6.05 -7.78
CA PHE A 131 10.37 -7.37 -7.90
C PHE A 131 11.36 -8.39 -8.46
N LYS A 132 12.18 -8.01 -9.44
CA LYS A 132 13.15 -8.90 -10.05
C LYS A 132 14.29 -9.22 -9.07
N ASP A 133 14.79 -8.22 -8.36
CA ASP A 133 15.85 -8.39 -7.35
C ASP A 133 15.38 -9.30 -6.21
N ASP A 134 14.09 -9.22 -5.85
CA ASP A 134 13.43 -10.09 -4.88
C ASP A 134 13.00 -11.46 -5.46
N GLY A 135 13.41 -11.79 -6.69
CA GLY A 135 13.10 -13.08 -7.33
C GLY A 135 11.61 -13.27 -7.67
N TYR A 136 10.90 -12.17 -7.88
CA TYR A 136 9.46 -12.07 -8.14
C TYR A 136 8.59 -12.62 -7.00
N ARG A 137 9.06 -12.41 -5.76
CA ARG A 137 8.39 -12.85 -4.54
C ARG A 137 8.20 -11.67 -3.60
N GLY A 138 7.11 -11.71 -2.87
CA GLY A 138 6.92 -10.98 -1.62
C GLY A 138 6.88 -11.99 -0.47
N TRP A 139 6.50 -11.49 0.70
CA TRP A 139 6.30 -12.33 1.87
C TRP A 139 5.04 -13.19 1.75
N TRP A 140 3.97 -12.68 1.14
CA TRP A 140 2.69 -13.41 1.01
C TRP A 140 2.28 -13.74 -0.43
N VAL A 141 2.91 -13.09 -1.41
CA VAL A 141 2.58 -13.28 -2.83
C VAL A 141 3.79 -13.72 -3.64
N GLN A 142 3.52 -14.33 -4.79
CA GLN A 142 4.51 -14.60 -5.82
C GLN A 142 3.96 -14.20 -7.18
N MET A 143 4.83 -13.70 -8.05
CA MET A 143 4.51 -13.41 -9.43
C MET A 143 5.23 -14.39 -10.36
N ASP A 144 4.50 -14.95 -11.32
CA ASP A 144 5.12 -15.61 -12.48
C ASP A 144 5.68 -14.52 -13.42
N PRO A 145 7.00 -14.45 -13.66
CA PRO A 145 7.60 -13.38 -14.46
C PRO A 145 7.21 -13.42 -15.94
N ARG A 146 6.76 -14.57 -16.46
CA ARG A 146 6.34 -14.72 -17.87
C ARG A 146 4.91 -14.26 -18.06
N THR A 147 4.00 -14.73 -17.22
CA THR A 147 2.57 -14.42 -17.34
C THR A 147 2.22 -13.10 -16.62
N ARG A 148 3.00 -12.70 -15.62
CA ARG A 148 2.77 -11.61 -14.65
C ARG A 148 1.55 -11.82 -13.79
N ARG A 149 1.08 -13.07 -13.71
CA ARG A 149 0.03 -13.47 -12.79
C ARG A 149 0.61 -13.47 -11.38
N VAL A 150 -0.09 -12.81 -10.47
CA VAL A 150 0.25 -12.79 -9.05
C VAL A 150 -0.71 -13.71 -8.31
N THR A 151 -0.16 -14.60 -7.50
CA THR A 151 -0.89 -15.51 -6.61
C THR A 151 -0.44 -15.31 -5.18
N ASP A 152 -1.28 -15.66 -4.22
CA ASP A 152 -0.82 -15.84 -2.85
C ASP A 152 -0.11 -17.18 -2.67
N TYR A 153 0.43 -17.42 -1.48
CA TYR A 153 1.10 -18.68 -1.12
C TYR A 153 0.19 -19.93 -1.17
N ALA A 154 -1.12 -19.77 -1.33
CA ALA A 154 -2.07 -20.86 -1.53
C ALA A 154 -2.48 -21.02 -3.00
N ASP A 155 -1.69 -20.46 -3.93
CA ASP A 155 -1.88 -20.47 -5.38
C ASP A 155 -3.19 -19.81 -5.86
N ARG A 156 -3.85 -19.01 -5.01
CA ARG A 156 -5.08 -18.32 -5.39
C ARG A 156 -4.71 -17.08 -6.20
N PRO A 157 -5.34 -16.84 -7.36
CA PRO A 157 -5.08 -15.65 -8.16
C PRO A 157 -5.53 -14.39 -7.43
N LEU A 158 -4.66 -13.38 -7.38
CA LEU A 158 -4.99 -12.04 -6.87
C LEU A 158 -5.24 -11.07 -8.03
N LEU A 159 -4.27 -10.97 -8.95
CA LEU A 159 -4.34 -10.10 -10.10
C LEU A 159 -3.34 -10.54 -11.18
N THR A 160 -3.37 -9.85 -12.32
CA THR A 160 -2.32 -9.94 -13.34
C THR A 160 -1.84 -8.54 -13.65
N PHE A 161 -0.55 -8.30 -13.45
CA PHE A 161 0.03 -7.00 -13.77
C PHE A 161 0.13 -6.79 -15.29
N PRO A 162 0.05 -5.53 -15.75
CA PRO A 162 0.30 -5.22 -17.16
C PRO A 162 1.74 -5.59 -17.57
N PRO A 163 2.06 -5.57 -18.87
CA PRO A 163 3.45 -5.56 -19.31
C PRO A 163 4.24 -4.43 -18.65
N ARG A 164 5.51 -4.71 -18.36
CA ARG A 164 6.47 -3.70 -17.91
C ARG A 164 6.48 -2.50 -18.89
N PRO A 165 6.45 -1.25 -18.40
CA PRO A 165 6.57 -0.07 -19.26
C PRO A 165 7.85 -0.15 -20.12
N ARG A 166 7.71 0.05 -21.44
CA ARG A 166 8.87 0.13 -22.35
C ARG A 166 9.65 1.43 -22.11
N THR A 167 10.97 1.37 -22.20
CA THR A 167 11.84 2.56 -22.27
C THR A 167 11.44 3.41 -23.47
N ARG A 168 11.09 4.68 -23.22
CA ARG A 168 11.26 5.75 -24.20
C ARG A 168 12.60 6.41 -23.93
#